data_AF-A0A417Q907-F1
#
_entry.id   AF-A0A417Q907-F1
#
_cell.length_a   1.000
_cell.length_b   1.000
_cell.length_c   1.000
_cell.angle_alpha   90.00
_cell.angle_beta   90.00
_cell.angle_gamma   90.00
#
_symmetry.space_group_name_H-M   'P 1'
#
loop_
_entity.id
_entity.type
_entity.pdbx_description
1 polymer ?
#
loop_
_entity_poly.entity_id
_entity_poly.type
_entity_poly.pdbx_seq_one_letter_code
_entity_poly.pdbx_strand_id
1 'polypeptide(L)'
;LLLTKKGEQLTEVTGDSVLAKVKALVSKVRNAVSGKEETGIYKGFKYEETGVEGAQFEVYAKDTIYSPDGAKDEEGNLLVRYEKDDLVAKLTTDEEGMAVLNNLPLGTYYLKEVVAGENFVLNTEQKEFTLTAEDDTQAVVYEGVTYKNERQKVSVSVEKKDSVTGEKLEGVIFGLYAGEDIVSNQGEVLVEKDTLLEKKATDKNGNLTFDSDLPHGKYYVKEEVRKDGYLPNEEVWKVDASYENQNLEKIVLSKEVENQPTETWI
;
A
#
# COMPACT_ATOMS: atom_id res chain seq x y z
N LEU A 1 -12.04 24.44 -9.75
CA LEU A 1 -10.92 23.50 -9.54
C LEU A 1 -11.46 22.08 -9.62
N LEU A 2 -10.87 21.27 -10.48
CA LEU A 2 -11.05 19.81 -10.52
C LEU A 2 -9.81 19.18 -9.88
N LEU A 3 -10.01 18.49 -8.77
CA LEU A 3 -8.98 17.71 -8.10
C LEU A 3 -9.15 16.25 -8.49
N THR A 4 -8.06 15.59 -8.87
CA THR A 4 -8.03 14.15 -9.12
C THR A 4 -6.97 13.51 -8.23
N LYS A 5 -7.36 12.51 -7.45
CA LYS A 5 -6.49 11.73 -6.59
C LYS A 5 -6.34 10.32 -7.15
N LYS A 6 -5.10 9.90 -7.36
CA LYS A 6 -4.75 8.58 -7.85
C LYS A 6 -3.88 7.81 -6.86
N GLY A 7 -3.97 6.49 -6.93
CA GLY A 7 -3.18 5.56 -6.14
C GLY A 7 -3.22 4.15 -6.72
N GLU A 8 -2.18 3.37 -6.46
CA GLU A 8 -2.10 1.97 -6.86
C GLU A 8 -3.04 1.11 -6.01
N GLN A 9 -4.00 0.45 -6.65
CA GLN A 9 -4.94 -0.46 -5.99
C GLN A 9 -4.89 -1.84 -6.61
N LEU A 10 -5.19 -2.86 -5.81
CA LEU A 10 -5.13 -4.26 -6.22
C LEU A 10 -6.25 -4.56 -7.23
N THR A 11 -5.88 -4.99 -8.42
CA THR A 11 -6.82 -5.32 -9.50
C THR A 11 -6.78 -6.79 -9.88
N GLU A 12 -5.59 -7.39 -9.93
CA GLU A 12 -5.41 -8.77 -10.39
C GLU A 12 -4.43 -9.55 -9.53
N VAL A 13 -4.60 -10.87 -9.50
CA VAL A 13 -3.59 -11.80 -9.01
C VAL A 13 -3.15 -12.73 -10.13
N THR A 14 -1.84 -12.84 -10.29
CA THR A 14 -1.17 -13.76 -11.18
C THR A 14 -0.82 -15.04 -10.43
N GLY A 15 -1.00 -16.21 -11.05
CA GLY A 15 -0.61 -17.49 -10.45
C GLY A 15 -1.53 -18.66 -10.76
N ASP A 16 -2.80 -18.42 -11.11
CA ASP A 16 -3.76 -19.46 -11.50
C ASP A 16 -3.75 -19.84 -12.97
N SER A 17 -2.80 -19.31 -13.75
CA SER A 17 -2.70 -19.68 -15.16
C SER A 17 -2.42 -21.18 -15.28
N VAL A 18 -3.11 -21.86 -16.18
CA VAL A 18 -2.90 -23.28 -16.54
C VAL A 18 -1.41 -23.60 -16.76
N LEU A 19 -0.62 -22.61 -17.19
CA LEU A 19 0.83 -22.68 -17.33
C LEU A 19 1.60 -22.87 -16.00
N ALA A 20 1.12 -22.30 -14.89
CA ALA A 20 1.67 -22.50 -13.54
C ALA A 20 1.34 -23.91 -13.02
N LYS A 21 0.13 -24.42 -13.28
CA LYS A 21 -0.23 -25.83 -13.00
C LYS A 21 0.63 -26.81 -13.80
N VAL A 22 0.92 -26.49 -15.08
CA VAL A 22 1.83 -27.29 -15.93
C VAL A 22 3.28 -27.18 -15.46
N LYS A 23 3.76 -25.97 -15.09
CA LYS A 23 5.11 -25.80 -14.49
C LYS A 23 5.24 -26.57 -13.18
N ALA A 24 4.24 -26.50 -12.29
CA ALA A 24 4.21 -27.25 -11.05
C ALA A 24 4.17 -28.77 -11.27
N LEU A 25 3.51 -29.25 -12.34
CA LEU A 25 3.50 -30.67 -12.70
C LEU A 25 4.86 -31.12 -13.25
N VAL A 26 5.47 -30.32 -14.13
CA VAL A 26 6.80 -30.57 -14.70
C VAL A 26 7.89 -30.43 -13.63
N SER A 27 7.74 -29.52 -12.67
CA SER A 27 8.67 -29.33 -11.57
C SER A 27 8.52 -30.40 -10.48
N LYS A 28 7.30 -30.87 -10.17
CA LYS A 28 7.09 -32.06 -9.32
C LYS A 28 7.85 -33.28 -9.86
N VAL A 29 7.83 -33.50 -11.17
CA VAL A 29 8.59 -34.59 -11.81
C VAL A 29 10.10 -34.35 -11.71
N ARG A 30 10.56 -33.09 -11.79
CA ARG A 30 11.99 -32.75 -11.68
C ARG A 30 12.52 -32.79 -10.25
N ASN A 31 11.72 -32.36 -9.27
CA ASN A 31 12.07 -32.33 -7.85
C ASN A 31 12.05 -33.73 -7.24
N ALA A 32 11.19 -34.64 -7.72
CA ALA A 32 11.26 -36.06 -7.40
C ALA A 32 12.60 -36.72 -7.82
N VAL A 33 13.35 -36.08 -8.72
CA VAL A 33 14.67 -36.54 -9.19
C VAL A 33 15.83 -35.77 -8.52
N SER A 34 15.61 -34.56 -7.99
CA SER A 34 16.67 -33.68 -7.45
C SER A 34 16.63 -33.42 -5.93
N GLY A 35 15.52 -33.74 -5.25
CA GLY A 35 15.38 -33.59 -3.79
C GLY A 35 15.32 -32.16 -3.25
N LYS A 36 15.22 -31.13 -4.10
CA LYS A 36 15.05 -29.73 -3.65
C LYS A 36 13.58 -29.32 -3.70
N GLU A 37 13.06 -28.84 -2.57
CA GLU A 37 11.76 -28.17 -2.54
C GLU A 37 11.83 -26.78 -3.18
N GLU A 38 10.76 -26.41 -3.88
CA GLU A 38 10.71 -25.22 -4.72
C GLU A 38 10.32 -24.00 -3.90
N THR A 39 11.20 -22.99 -3.85
CA THR A 39 10.91 -21.66 -3.33
C THR A 39 10.48 -20.75 -4.47
N GLY A 40 9.55 -19.84 -4.21
CA GLY A 40 9.10 -18.83 -5.16
C GLY A 40 7.76 -18.21 -4.78
N ILE A 41 7.39 -17.18 -5.53
CA ILE A 41 6.08 -16.53 -5.46
C ILE A 41 5.09 -17.37 -6.28
N TYR A 42 4.06 -17.89 -5.61
CA TYR A 42 2.96 -18.64 -6.22
C TYR A 42 1.82 -17.72 -6.65
N LYS A 43 1.61 -16.62 -5.92
CA LYS A 43 0.61 -15.60 -6.20
C LYS A 43 1.27 -14.22 -6.27
N GLY A 44 1.36 -13.64 -7.46
CA GLY A 44 1.86 -12.30 -7.67
C GLY A 44 0.71 -11.30 -7.77
N PHE A 45 0.70 -10.28 -6.93
CA PHE A 45 -0.30 -9.22 -6.95
C PHE A 45 0.04 -8.17 -8.01
N LYS A 46 -0.97 -7.69 -8.74
CA LYS A 46 -0.85 -6.58 -9.68
C LYS A 46 -1.71 -5.42 -9.24
N TYR A 47 -1.13 -4.23 -9.32
CA TYR A 47 -1.77 -2.99 -8.92
C TYR A 47 -1.89 -2.05 -10.12
N GLU A 48 -3.01 -1.33 -10.19
CA GLU A 48 -3.24 -0.31 -11.21
C GLU A 48 -3.60 1.03 -10.56
N GLU A 49 -3.20 2.11 -11.23
CA GLU A 49 -3.52 3.46 -10.78
C GLU A 49 -5.01 3.76 -11.00
N THR A 50 -5.74 3.88 -9.91
CA THR A 50 -7.18 4.18 -9.89
C THR A 50 -7.46 5.36 -8.95
N GLY A 51 -8.70 5.86 -9.00
CA GLY A 51 -9.16 6.93 -8.12
C GLY A 51 -9.15 6.51 -6.66
N VAL A 52 -8.72 7.39 -5.75
CA VAL A 52 -8.77 7.09 -4.30
C VAL A 52 -9.91 7.88 -3.68
N GLU A 53 -10.88 7.14 -3.15
CA GLU A 53 -12.02 7.68 -2.41
C GLU A 53 -11.63 8.15 -1.00
N GLY A 54 -12.33 9.17 -0.50
CA GLY A 54 -12.27 9.57 0.91
C GLY A 54 -10.99 10.33 1.29
N ALA A 55 -10.11 10.63 0.33
CA ALA A 55 -8.97 11.50 0.56
C ALA A 55 -9.46 12.93 0.81
N GLN A 56 -8.89 13.60 1.82
CA GLN A 56 -9.29 14.94 2.24
C GLN A 56 -8.20 15.95 1.95
N PHE A 57 -8.60 17.06 1.34
CA PHE A 57 -7.73 18.16 0.96
C PHE A 57 -8.23 19.46 1.56
N GLU A 58 -7.29 20.33 1.88
CA GLU A 58 -7.54 21.68 2.32
C GLU A 58 -6.97 22.64 1.27
N VAL A 59 -7.79 23.62 0.87
CA VAL A 59 -7.40 24.67 -0.06
C VAL A 59 -7.15 25.93 0.74
N TYR A 60 -5.99 26.54 0.55
CA TYR A 60 -5.55 27.74 1.23
C TYR A 60 -5.28 28.86 0.22
N ALA A 61 -5.52 30.10 0.63
CA ALA A 61 -5.12 31.27 -0.13
C ALA A 61 -3.60 31.48 0.00
N LYS A 62 -2.86 31.48 -1.12
CA LYS A 62 -1.41 31.73 -1.09
C LYS A 62 -1.08 33.21 -0.86
N ASP A 63 -1.92 34.07 -1.42
CA ASP A 63 -1.86 35.52 -1.33
C ASP A 63 -3.22 36.05 -0.83
N THR A 64 -3.26 37.28 -0.33
CA THR A 64 -4.52 37.94 0.03
C THR A 64 -5.43 38.05 -1.19
N ILE A 65 -6.62 37.48 -1.09
CA ILE A 65 -7.63 37.42 -2.16
C ILE A 65 -8.69 38.49 -1.91
N TYR A 66 -8.92 39.35 -2.89
CA TYR A 66 -9.92 40.41 -2.81
C TYR A 66 -11.26 39.97 -3.39
N SER A 67 -12.32 40.65 -2.98
CA SER A 67 -13.68 40.37 -3.45
C SER A 67 -13.81 40.67 -4.95
N PRO A 68 -14.32 39.72 -5.76
CA PRO A 68 -14.35 39.84 -7.23
C PRO A 68 -15.36 40.89 -7.72
N ASP A 69 -16.30 41.31 -6.87
CA ASP A 69 -17.29 42.35 -7.14
C ASP A 69 -16.74 43.79 -6.99
N GLY A 70 -15.46 43.92 -6.60
CA GLY A 70 -14.84 45.22 -6.37
C GLY A 70 -15.40 45.96 -5.16
N ALA A 71 -16.06 45.26 -4.23
CA ALA A 71 -16.54 45.82 -2.98
C ALA A 71 -15.40 46.53 -2.25
N LYS A 72 -15.71 47.71 -1.68
CA LYS A 72 -14.77 48.51 -0.91
C LYS A 72 -15.25 48.67 0.53
N ASP A 73 -14.33 48.74 1.46
CA ASP A 73 -14.62 49.07 2.86
C ASP A 73 -14.97 50.55 3.03
N GLU A 74 -15.29 50.96 4.27
CA GLU A 74 -15.63 52.35 4.61
C GLU A 74 -14.46 53.33 4.37
N GLU A 75 -13.24 52.82 4.20
CA GLU A 75 -12.01 53.58 3.96
C GLU A 75 -11.62 53.65 2.46
N GLY A 76 -12.34 52.93 1.60
CA GLY A 76 -12.15 52.90 0.14
C GLY A 76 -11.15 51.86 -0.36
N ASN A 77 -10.68 50.95 0.49
CA ASN A 77 -9.81 49.83 0.12
C ASN A 77 -10.65 48.65 -0.40
N LEU A 78 -10.05 47.79 -1.23
CA LEU A 78 -10.72 46.57 -1.73
C LEU A 78 -10.99 45.62 -0.56
N LEU A 79 -12.20 45.09 -0.48
CA LEU A 79 -12.62 44.18 0.58
C LEU A 79 -11.93 42.83 0.42
N VAL A 80 -11.16 42.43 1.43
CA VAL A 80 -10.48 41.13 1.49
C VAL A 80 -11.53 40.03 1.67
N ARG A 81 -11.48 39.02 0.81
CA ARG A 81 -12.30 37.81 0.93
C ARG A 81 -11.58 36.70 1.69
N TYR A 82 -10.29 36.55 1.47
CA TYR A 82 -9.42 35.62 2.18
C TYR A 82 -8.06 36.28 2.43
N GLU A 83 -7.57 36.22 3.66
CA GLU A 83 -6.20 36.62 3.95
C GLU A 83 -5.21 35.57 3.46
N LYS A 84 -3.93 35.96 3.40
CA LYS A 84 -2.87 35.00 3.11
C LYS A 84 -2.87 33.88 4.16
N ASP A 85 -2.75 32.64 3.67
CA ASP A 85 -2.78 31.39 4.43
C ASP A 85 -4.12 31.08 5.12
N ASP A 86 -5.21 31.78 4.74
CA ASP A 86 -6.55 31.42 5.19
C ASP A 86 -7.02 30.12 4.54
N LEU A 87 -7.69 29.29 5.34
CA LEU A 87 -8.38 28.10 4.87
C LEU A 87 -9.63 28.52 4.08
N VAL A 88 -9.63 28.23 2.78
CA VAL A 88 -10.69 28.59 1.84
C VAL A 88 -11.77 27.51 1.78
N ALA A 89 -11.35 26.24 1.70
CA ALA A 89 -12.27 25.12 1.54
C ALA A 89 -11.65 23.80 1.97
N LYS A 90 -12.52 22.82 2.25
CA LYS A 90 -12.17 21.41 2.41
C LYS A 90 -12.82 20.59 1.31
N LEU A 91 -12.07 19.65 0.75
CA LEU A 91 -12.51 18.76 -0.32
C LEU A 91 -12.35 17.32 0.13
N THR A 92 -13.30 16.48 -0.24
CA THR A 92 -13.23 15.03 -0.06
C THR A 92 -13.43 14.39 -1.44
N THR A 93 -12.59 13.43 -1.79
CA THR A 93 -12.69 12.73 -3.07
C THR A 93 -13.79 11.68 -3.06
N ASP A 94 -14.46 11.53 -4.20
CA ASP A 94 -15.48 10.50 -4.45
C ASP A 94 -14.86 9.16 -4.87
N GLU A 95 -15.72 8.17 -5.20
CA GLU A 95 -15.33 6.81 -5.65
C GLU A 95 -14.38 6.82 -6.87
N GLU A 96 -14.47 7.83 -7.73
CA GLU A 96 -13.57 7.99 -8.89
C GLU A 96 -12.28 8.74 -8.54
N GLY A 97 -12.09 9.09 -7.25
CA GLY A 97 -10.99 9.88 -6.76
C GLY A 97 -11.07 11.35 -7.18
N MET A 98 -12.25 11.86 -7.53
CA MET A 98 -12.44 13.23 -7.97
C MET A 98 -13.05 14.10 -6.88
N ALA A 99 -12.68 15.38 -6.87
CA ALA A 99 -13.37 16.39 -6.07
C ALA A 99 -13.46 17.70 -6.86
N VAL A 100 -14.62 18.36 -6.80
CA VAL A 100 -14.86 19.60 -7.53
C VAL A 100 -15.10 20.73 -6.54
N LEU A 101 -14.34 21.81 -6.70
CA LEU A 101 -14.54 23.07 -5.98
C LEU A 101 -14.94 24.18 -6.96
N ASN A 102 -16.14 24.70 -6.75
CA ASN A 102 -16.74 25.77 -7.55
C ASN A 102 -16.69 27.11 -6.80
N ASN A 103 -16.88 28.21 -7.53
CA ASN A 103 -17.02 29.57 -6.98
C ASN A 103 -15.80 30.08 -6.18
N LEU A 104 -14.60 29.67 -6.59
CA LEU A 104 -13.35 30.26 -6.11
C LEU A 104 -13.11 31.63 -6.79
N PRO A 105 -12.78 32.69 -6.04
CA PRO A 105 -12.35 33.96 -6.62
C PRO A 105 -11.05 33.82 -7.40
N LEU A 106 -10.80 34.79 -8.26
CA LEU A 106 -9.50 34.93 -8.91
C LEU A 106 -8.39 35.18 -7.88
N GLY A 107 -7.22 34.60 -8.13
CA GLY A 107 -6.03 34.72 -7.31
C GLY A 107 -5.29 33.39 -7.13
N THR A 108 -4.30 33.38 -6.26
CA THR A 108 -3.37 32.25 -6.08
C THR A 108 -3.74 31.43 -4.85
N TYR A 109 -3.79 30.12 -5.02
CA TYR A 109 -4.13 29.16 -3.96
C TYR A 109 -3.10 28.04 -3.91
N TYR A 110 -3.08 27.33 -2.79
CA TYR A 110 -2.38 26.05 -2.68
C TYR A 110 -3.27 25.00 -2.05
N LEU A 111 -3.11 23.76 -2.52
CA LEU A 111 -3.74 22.58 -1.96
C LEU A 111 -2.78 21.87 -1.03
N LYS A 112 -3.32 21.35 0.06
CA LYS A 112 -2.64 20.47 0.99
C LYS A 112 -3.48 19.23 1.21
N GLU A 113 -2.90 18.05 1.02
CA GLU A 113 -3.55 16.82 1.45
C GLU A 113 -3.45 16.69 2.97
N VAL A 114 -4.56 16.30 3.60
CA VAL A 114 -4.66 16.08 5.06
C VAL A 114 -4.99 14.63 5.37
N VAL A 115 -5.76 13.98 4.50
CA VAL A 115 -6.07 12.55 4.58
C VAL A 115 -5.79 11.91 3.23
N ALA A 116 -4.93 10.89 3.21
CA ALA A 116 -4.49 10.21 1.98
C ALA A 116 -5.55 9.33 1.31
N GLY A 117 -6.57 8.93 2.09
CA GLY A 117 -7.44 7.78 1.82
C GLY A 117 -6.92 6.51 2.50
N GLU A 118 -7.78 5.50 2.62
CA GLU A 118 -7.39 4.21 3.23
C GLU A 118 -6.28 3.52 2.43
N ASN A 119 -5.35 2.83 3.11
CA ASN A 119 -4.23 2.10 2.51
C ASN A 119 -3.13 2.94 1.85
N PHE A 120 -3.27 4.28 1.82
CA PHE A 120 -2.29 5.19 1.22
C PHE A 120 -1.47 5.95 2.26
N VAL A 121 -0.26 6.34 1.84
CA VAL A 121 0.62 7.23 2.58
C VAL A 121 0.27 8.67 2.23
N LEU A 122 0.27 9.56 3.22
CA LEU A 122 -0.01 10.98 3.05
C LEU A 122 1.06 11.64 2.18
N ASN A 123 0.63 12.30 1.11
CA ASN A 123 1.51 13.12 0.30
C ASN A 123 1.51 14.55 0.84
N THR A 124 2.62 14.96 1.45
CA THR A 124 2.76 16.30 2.03
C THR A 124 3.15 17.38 1.01
N GLU A 125 3.24 17.04 -0.27
CA GLU A 125 3.49 18.00 -1.35
C GLU A 125 2.36 19.04 -1.38
N GLN A 126 2.73 20.32 -1.45
CA GLN A 126 1.78 21.40 -1.67
C GLN A 126 1.76 21.72 -3.16
N LYS A 127 0.56 21.72 -3.76
CA LYS A 127 0.37 22.09 -5.16
C LYS A 127 -0.32 23.42 -5.27
N GLU A 128 0.33 24.34 -5.95
CA GLU A 128 -0.16 25.70 -6.15
C GLU A 128 -0.91 25.80 -7.47
N PHE A 129 -1.93 26.65 -7.50
CA PHE A 129 -2.63 27.01 -8.72
C PHE A 129 -3.10 28.46 -8.68
N THR A 130 -3.18 29.08 -9.85
CA THR A 130 -3.60 30.47 -9.99
C THR A 130 -4.83 30.53 -10.87
N LEU A 131 -5.88 31.18 -10.37
CA LEU A 131 -7.08 31.47 -11.14
C LEU A 131 -6.98 32.90 -11.67
N THR A 132 -6.77 33.04 -12.98
CA THR A 132 -6.76 34.34 -13.68
C THR A 132 -7.97 34.46 -14.60
N ALA A 133 -8.46 35.68 -14.82
CA ALA A 133 -9.45 35.92 -15.87
C ALA A 133 -8.76 35.76 -17.24
N GLU A 134 -9.05 34.68 -17.96
CA GLU A 134 -8.50 34.47 -19.30
C GLU A 134 -9.30 35.19 -20.40
N ASP A 135 -10.60 35.42 -20.21
CA ASP A 135 -11.46 36.13 -21.17
C ASP A 135 -12.77 36.66 -20.53
N ASP A 136 -13.23 37.85 -20.94
CA ASP A 136 -14.50 38.49 -20.50
C ASP A 136 -15.78 37.70 -20.87
N THR A 137 -15.63 36.53 -21.51
CA THR A 137 -16.73 35.69 -22.01
C THR A 137 -16.79 34.30 -21.38
N GLN A 138 -15.79 33.88 -20.58
CA GLN A 138 -15.79 32.59 -19.89
C GLN A 138 -15.98 32.76 -18.39
N ALA A 139 -17.14 32.32 -17.89
CA ALA A 139 -17.53 32.45 -16.49
C ALA A 139 -16.85 31.43 -15.55
N VAL A 140 -16.13 30.42 -16.06
CA VAL A 140 -15.56 29.33 -15.25
C VAL A 140 -14.18 28.91 -15.77
N VAL A 141 -13.14 29.13 -14.97
CA VAL A 141 -11.80 28.57 -15.19
C VAL A 141 -11.70 27.23 -14.47
N TYR A 142 -11.40 26.16 -15.21
CA TYR A 142 -11.15 24.83 -14.65
C TYR A 142 -9.66 24.56 -14.59
N GLU A 143 -9.05 24.76 -13.42
CA GLU A 143 -7.74 24.18 -13.17
C GLU A 143 -7.88 22.71 -12.75
N GLY A 144 -7.12 21.83 -13.39
CA GLY A 144 -7.04 20.41 -13.06
C GLY A 144 -5.78 20.11 -12.26
N VAL A 145 -5.91 19.72 -10.99
CA VAL A 145 -4.77 19.33 -10.14
C VAL A 145 -4.83 17.84 -9.88
N THR A 146 -3.73 17.12 -10.14
CA THR A 146 -3.63 15.68 -9.85
C THR A 146 -2.70 15.42 -8.68
N TYR A 147 -3.16 14.65 -7.69
CA TYR A 147 -2.34 14.09 -6.61
C TYR A 147 -2.17 12.59 -6.81
N LYS A 148 -0.96 12.11 -6.58
CA LYS A 148 -0.64 10.68 -6.57
C LYS A 148 -0.08 10.35 -5.20
N ASN A 149 -0.57 9.27 -4.60
CA ASN A 149 0.03 8.72 -3.39
C ASN A 149 0.46 7.29 -3.59
N GLU A 150 1.54 6.96 -2.92
CA GLU A 150 2.05 5.61 -2.83
C GLU A 150 1.21 4.81 -1.83
N ARG A 151 0.98 3.54 -2.16
CA ARG A 151 0.36 2.59 -1.23
C ARG A 151 1.30 2.32 -0.07
N GLN A 152 0.77 2.14 1.12
CA GLN A 152 1.56 1.63 2.23
C GLN A 152 1.95 0.17 1.94
N LYS A 153 3.24 -0.14 1.96
CA LYS A 153 3.74 -1.48 1.65
C LYS A 153 3.78 -2.36 2.89
N VAL A 154 3.77 -3.67 2.69
CA VAL A 154 3.88 -4.67 3.76
C VAL A 154 5.13 -5.49 3.53
N SER A 155 5.87 -5.78 4.60
CA SER A 155 7.03 -6.66 4.56
C SER A 155 7.04 -7.57 5.76
N VAL A 156 7.11 -8.87 5.46
CA VAL A 156 7.11 -9.93 6.45
C VAL A 156 8.47 -10.61 6.41
N SER A 157 9.12 -10.71 7.57
CA SER A 157 10.42 -11.35 7.73
C SER A 157 10.42 -12.37 8.88
N VAL A 158 11.27 -13.38 8.74
CA VAL A 158 11.46 -14.43 9.74
C VAL A 158 12.94 -14.58 10.01
N GLU A 159 13.29 -14.74 11.27
CA GLU A 159 14.63 -15.08 11.73
C GLU A 159 14.62 -16.46 12.37
N LYS A 160 15.46 -17.37 11.86
CA LYS A 160 15.51 -18.76 12.31
C LYS A 160 16.79 -19.06 13.05
N LYS A 161 16.65 -19.64 14.24
CA LYS A 161 17.78 -20.11 15.06
C LYS A 161 17.54 -21.48 15.70
N ASP A 162 18.63 -22.08 16.16
CA ASP A 162 18.67 -23.25 17.03
C ASP A 162 18.33 -22.82 18.47
N SER A 163 17.42 -23.54 19.12
CA SER A 163 16.95 -23.22 20.49
C SER A 163 17.99 -23.46 21.60
N VAL A 164 19.01 -24.29 21.34
CA VAL A 164 20.05 -24.70 22.28
C VAL A 164 21.32 -23.88 22.07
N THR A 165 21.81 -23.80 20.83
CA THR A 165 23.07 -23.12 20.52
C THR A 165 22.89 -21.63 20.19
N GLY A 166 21.67 -21.22 19.81
CA GLY A 166 21.40 -19.89 19.29
C GLY A 166 21.94 -19.65 17.88
N GLU A 167 22.54 -20.67 17.24
CA GLU A 167 23.09 -20.55 15.90
C GLU A 167 22.00 -20.33 14.86
N LYS A 168 22.31 -19.54 13.83
CA LYS A 168 21.37 -19.22 12.76
C LYS A 168 21.20 -20.38 11.79
N LEU A 169 19.96 -20.67 11.42
CA LEU A 169 19.63 -21.84 10.60
C LEU A 169 19.32 -21.45 9.17
N GLU A 170 20.28 -21.70 8.27
CA GLU A 170 20.09 -21.63 6.82
C GLU A 170 19.31 -22.84 6.28
N GLY A 171 18.49 -22.60 5.26
CA GLY A 171 17.85 -23.62 4.44
C GLY A 171 16.47 -24.10 4.94
N VAL A 172 15.91 -23.47 5.97
CA VAL A 172 14.55 -23.76 6.46
C VAL A 172 13.55 -23.03 5.55
N ILE A 173 12.55 -23.74 5.02
CA ILE A 173 11.57 -23.16 4.11
C ILE A 173 10.29 -22.81 4.87
N PHE A 174 9.89 -21.55 4.75
CA PHE A 174 8.62 -21.05 5.25
C PHE A 174 7.65 -20.82 4.10
N GLY A 175 6.37 -21.05 4.37
CA GLY A 175 5.27 -20.66 3.50
C GLY A 175 4.50 -19.49 4.09
N LEU A 176 4.22 -18.49 3.25
CA LEU A 176 3.31 -17.38 3.54
C LEU A 176 1.94 -17.68 2.92
N TYR A 177 0.89 -17.56 3.71
CA TYR A 177 -0.48 -17.88 3.33
C TYR A 177 -1.43 -16.71 3.59
N ALA A 178 -2.49 -16.64 2.80
CA ALA A 178 -3.61 -15.74 3.05
C ALA A 178 -4.36 -16.17 4.31
N GLY A 179 -4.50 -15.28 5.29
CA GLY A 179 -5.26 -15.54 6.54
C GLY A 179 -6.75 -15.24 6.40
N GLU A 180 -7.13 -14.54 5.35
CA GLU A 180 -8.50 -14.21 4.95
C GLU A 180 -8.60 -14.11 3.42
N ASP A 181 -9.81 -13.93 2.89
CA ASP A 181 -10.02 -13.72 1.47
C ASP A 181 -9.44 -12.36 1.05
N ILE A 182 -8.56 -12.35 0.05
CA ILE A 182 -8.00 -11.13 -0.52
C ILE A 182 -8.91 -10.70 -1.67
N VAL A 183 -9.48 -9.51 -1.55
CA VAL A 183 -10.41 -8.94 -2.52
C VAL A 183 -9.75 -7.86 -3.38
N SER A 184 -10.24 -7.69 -4.61
CA SER A 184 -9.92 -6.56 -5.47
C SER A 184 -10.55 -5.27 -4.93
N ASN A 185 -10.15 -4.13 -5.49
CA ASN A 185 -10.83 -2.85 -5.25
C ASN A 185 -12.33 -2.84 -5.62
N GLN A 186 -12.79 -3.78 -6.44
CA GLN A 186 -14.20 -3.96 -6.81
C GLN A 186 -14.93 -4.97 -5.90
N GLY A 187 -14.25 -5.52 -4.88
CA GLY A 187 -14.81 -6.49 -3.95
C GLY A 187 -14.85 -7.93 -4.47
N GLU A 188 -14.19 -8.22 -5.61
CA GLU A 188 -14.07 -9.58 -6.12
C GLU A 188 -12.99 -10.35 -5.35
N VAL A 189 -13.27 -11.59 -4.92
CA VAL A 189 -12.26 -12.43 -4.26
C VAL A 189 -11.20 -12.86 -5.28
N LEU A 190 -9.98 -12.35 -5.13
CA LEU A 190 -8.83 -12.67 -5.97
C LEU A 190 -8.03 -13.87 -5.42
N VAL A 191 -7.99 -14.02 -4.10
CA VAL A 191 -7.33 -15.14 -3.42
C VAL A 191 -8.19 -15.58 -2.26
N GLU A 192 -8.52 -16.88 -2.23
CA GLU A 192 -9.25 -17.47 -1.11
C GLU A 192 -8.34 -17.59 0.12
N LYS A 193 -8.95 -17.52 1.30
CA LYS A 193 -8.31 -17.83 2.57
C LYS A 193 -7.56 -19.18 2.51
N ASP A 194 -6.48 -19.25 3.27
CA ASP A 194 -5.58 -20.42 3.40
C ASP A 194 -4.81 -20.77 2.11
N THR A 195 -4.85 -19.90 1.09
CA THR A 195 -4.05 -20.05 -0.13
C THR A 195 -2.58 -19.71 0.12
N LEU A 196 -1.68 -20.54 -0.41
CA LEU A 196 -0.24 -20.30 -0.41
C LEU A 196 0.13 -19.17 -1.38
N LEU A 197 0.80 -18.14 -0.87
CA LEU A 197 1.23 -16.96 -1.62
C LEU A 197 2.69 -17.09 -2.07
N GLU A 198 3.58 -17.46 -1.16
CA GLU A 198 5.02 -17.55 -1.40
C GLU A 198 5.66 -18.61 -0.51
N LYS A 199 6.65 -19.34 -1.05
CA LYS A 199 7.58 -20.14 -0.24
C LYS A 199 8.98 -19.58 -0.38
N LYS A 200 9.71 -19.46 0.71
CA LYS A 200 11.09 -18.99 0.65
C LYS A 200 11.93 -19.58 1.78
N ALA A 201 13.21 -19.80 1.48
CA ALA A 201 14.17 -20.40 2.40
C ALA A 201 14.94 -19.33 3.18
N THR A 202 15.33 -19.65 4.41
CA THR A 202 16.24 -18.83 5.20
C THR A 202 17.64 -18.81 4.58
N ASP A 203 18.27 -17.63 4.61
CA ASP A 203 19.61 -17.40 4.11
C ASP A 203 20.70 -17.88 5.09
N LYS A 204 21.97 -17.66 4.73
CA LYS A 204 23.15 -18.01 5.55
C LYS A 204 23.15 -17.39 6.95
N ASN A 205 22.43 -16.29 7.14
CA ASN A 205 22.30 -15.59 8.41
C ASN A 205 21.03 -16.05 9.16
N GLY A 206 20.33 -17.08 8.68
CA GLY A 206 19.06 -17.55 9.22
C GLY A 206 17.90 -16.61 8.96
N ASN A 207 18.06 -15.60 8.10
CA ASN A 207 17.04 -14.60 7.85
C ASN A 207 16.28 -14.90 6.57
N LEU A 208 15.01 -14.51 6.57
CA LEU A 208 14.12 -14.60 5.44
C LEU A 208 13.27 -13.33 5.38
N THR A 209 13.07 -12.77 4.19
CA THR A 209 12.07 -11.73 3.93
C THR A 209 11.30 -12.14 2.69
N PHE A 210 9.98 -12.19 2.76
CA PHE A 210 9.14 -12.51 1.59
C PHE A 210 9.24 -11.41 0.54
N ASP A 211 9.33 -11.79 -0.73
CA ASP A 211 9.46 -10.87 -1.86
C ASP A 211 8.12 -10.40 -2.43
N SER A 212 7.02 -11.05 -2.04
CA SER A 212 5.67 -10.72 -2.49
C SER A 212 5.29 -9.29 -2.13
N ASP A 213 4.77 -8.56 -3.11
CA ASP A 213 4.23 -7.22 -2.91
C ASP A 213 2.80 -7.34 -2.35
N LEU A 214 2.69 -7.60 -1.04
CA LEU A 214 1.44 -7.98 -0.38
C LEU A 214 0.46 -6.79 -0.28
N PRO A 215 -0.85 -7.03 -0.47
CA PRO A 215 -1.88 -6.07 -0.09
C PRO A 215 -2.07 -6.02 1.43
N HIS A 216 -2.79 -5.03 1.93
CA HIS A 216 -3.21 -5.01 3.34
C HIS A 216 -4.17 -6.16 3.63
N GLY A 217 -4.06 -6.72 4.83
CA GLY A 217 -4.91 -7.82 5.26
C GLY A 217 -4.19 -8.75 6.22
N LYS A 218 -4.83 -9.89 6.51
CA LYS A 218 -4.31 -10.90 7.43
C LYS A 218 -3.63 -12.03 6.68
N TYR A 219 -2.48 -12.43 7.21
CA TYR A 219 -1.67 -13.51 6.70
C TYR A 219 -1.28 -14.47 7.82
N TYR A 220 -0.73 -15.61 7.45
CA TYR A 220 0.02 -16.41 8.40
C TYR A 220 1.23 -17.06 7.75
N VAL A 221 2.25 -17.26 8.56
CA VAL A 221 3.51 -17.88 8.19
C VAL A 221 3.65 -19.19 8.97
N LYS A 222 4.04 -20.25 8.28
CA LYS A 222 4.35 -21.54 8.90
C LYS A 222 5.62 -22.14 8.30
N GLU A 223 6.33 -22.91 9.12
CA GLU A 223 7.44 -23.74 8.65
C GLU A 223 6.87 -24.88 7.79
N GLU A 224 7.36 -25.01 6.57
CA GLU A 224 6.96 -26.07 5.64
C GLU A 224 8.03 -27.16 5.61
N VAL A 225 9.30 -26.75 5.60
CA VAL A 225 10.43 -27.66 5.45
C VAL A 225 11.47 -27.31 6.49
N ARG A 226 11.72 -28.27 7.37
CA ARG A 226 12.75 -28.18 8.40
C ARG A 226 14.12 -28.50 7.84
N LYS A 227 15.14 -28.13 8.59
CA LYS A 227 16.51 -28.60 8.39
C LYS A 227 16.68 -30.01 8.95
N ASP A 228 17.47 -30.86 8.28
CA ASP A 228 17.82 -32.18 8.78
C ASP A 228 18.48 -32.09 10.16
N GLY A 229 18.12 -33.00 11.06
CA GLY A 229 18.61 -33.00 12.45
C GLY A 229 17.84 -32.08 13.40
N TYR A 230 16.68 -31.53 13.00
CA TYR A 230 15.80 -30.73 13.85
C TYR A 230 14.39 -31.31 13.94
N LEU A 231 13.72 -31.05 15.07
CA LEU A 231 12.31 -31.36 15.27
C LEU A 231 11.41 -30.42 14.45
N PRO A 232 10.24 -30.89 13.97
CA PRO A 232 9.28 -30.04 13.28
C PRO A 232 8.74 -28.97 14.23
N ASN A 233 8.62 -27.74 13.72
CA ASN A 233 7.90 -26.67 14.40
C ASN A 233 6.50 -26.49 13.78
N GLU A 234 5.46 -26.76 14.56
CA GLU A 234 4.06 -26.62 14.14
C GLU A 234 3.48 -25.22 14.42
N GLU A 235 4.33 -24.28 14.85
CA GLU A 235 3.92 -22.91 15.14
C GLU A 235 3.40 -22.21 13.87
N VAL A 236 2.18 -21.68 13.98
CA VAL A 236 1.58 -20.81 12.96
C VAL A 236 1.63 -19.38 13.46
N TRP A 237 2.47 -18.56 12.83
CA TRP A 237 2.53 -17.14 13.11
C TRP A 237 1.46 -16.39 12.33
N LYS A 238 0.45 -15.87 13.03
CA LYS A 238 -0.53 -14.96 12.44
C LYS A 238 0.05 -13.55 12.34
N VAL A 239 -0.09 -12.98 11.15
CA VAL A 239 0.45 -11.68 10.76
C VAL A 239 -0.73 -10.78 10.42
N ASP A 240 -0.89 -9.69 11.16
CA ASP A 240 -1.89 -8.67 10.85
C ASP A 240 -1.17 -7.50 10.14
N ALA A 241 -1.41 -7.37 8.84
CA ALA A 241 -0.88 -6.30 8.02
C ALA A 241 -1.99 -5.34 7.57
N SER A 242 -2.98 -5.13 8.44
CA SER A 242 -4.00 -4.10 8.25
C SER A 242 -3.37 -2.71 8.21
N TYR A 243 -4.04 -1.78 7.53
CA TYR A 243 -3.60 -0.38 7.47
C TYR A 243 -3.45 0.22 8.88
N GLU A 244 -2.28 0.77 9.18
CA GLU A 244 -2.02 1.36 10.49
C GLU A 244 -2.31 2.86 10.50
N ASN A 245 -1.60 3.62 9.66
CA ASN A 245 -1.73 5.06 9.53
C ASN A 245 -1.06 5.58 8.25
N GLN A 246 -1.42 6.80 7.87
CA GLN A 246 -0.95 7.47 6.65
C GLN A 246 0.49 8.00 6.70
N ASN A 247 1.18 7.94 7.85
CA ASN A 247 2.55 8.45 7.98
C ASN A 247 3.61 7.35 7.85
N LEU A 248 3.19 6.09 7.71
CA LEU A 248 4.08 4.95 7.54
C LEU A 248 4.08 4.48 6.09
N GLU A 249 5.23 4.54 5.43
CA GLU A 249 5.37 4.04 4.06
C GLU A 249 5.33 2.51 3.98
N LYS A 250 5.76 1.85 5.06
CA LYS A 250 5.95 0.41 5.07
C LYS A 250 5.71 -0.19 6.45
N ILE A 251 4.79 -1.15 6.53
CA ILE A 251 4.59 -2.02 7.69
C ILE A 251 5.66 -3.11 7.65
N VAL A 252 6.45 -3.23 8.72
CA VAL A 252 7.52 -4.24 8.83
C VAL A 252 7.18 -5.18 9.98
N LEU A 253 6.90 -6.43 9.66
CA LEU A 253 6.51 -7.48 10.60
C LEU A 253 7.61 -8.53 10.60
N SER A 254 8.23 -8.75 11.77
CA SER A 254 9.29 -9.75 11.93
C SER A 254 8.98 -10.69 13.08
N LYS A 255 9.43 -11.94 12.95
CA LYS A 255 9.36 -12.92 14.04
C LYS A 255 10.59 -13.82 14.07
N GLU A 256 11.05 -14.08 15.28
CA GLU A 256 12.07 -15.09 15.56
C GLU A 256 11.40 -16.45 15.80
N VAL A 257 11.91 -17.49 15.14
CA VAL A 257 11.39 -18.87 15.20
C VAL A 257 12.53 -19.83 15.54
N GLU A 258 12.33 -20.65 16.57
CA GLU A 258 13.33 -21.59 17.08
C GLU A 258 12.99 -23.04 16.75
N ASN A 259 14.01 -23.87 16.47
CA ASN A 259 13.84 -25.32 16.32
C ASN A 259 14.77 -26.02 17.30
N GLN A 260 14.26 -27.10 17.90
CA GLN A 260 15.04 -27.98 18.75
C GLN A 260 15.78 -29.00 17.89
N PRO A 261 17.10 -29.19 18.09
CA PRO A 261 17.83 -30.26 17.43
C PRO A 261 17.31 -31.63 17.92
N THR A 262 17.35 -32.64 17.06
CA THR A 262 16.99 -34.01 17.46
C THR A 262 18.06 -34.59 18.36
N GLU A 263 17.67 -35.02 19.56
CA GLU A 263 18.56 -35.76 20.45
C GLU A 263 18.60 -37.24 20.09
N THR A 264 19.81 -37.77 19.85
CA THR A 264 20.06 -39.21 19.82
C THR A 264 20.73 -39.62 21.12
N TRP A 265 20.06 -40.40 21.97
CA TRP A 265 20.74 -41.11 23.05
C TRP A 265 21.56 -42.26 22.45
N ILE A 266 22.87 -42.25 22.69
CA ILE A 266 23.80 -43.37 22.43
C ILE A 266 23.90 -44.23 23.69
#